data_AF-A0A7Y8C1Q2-F1
#
_entry.id   AF-A0A7Y8C1Q2-F1
#
_cell.length_a   1.000
_cell.length_b   1.000
_cell.length_c   1.000
_cell.angle_alpha   90.00
_cell.angle_beta   90.00
_cell.angle_gamma   90.00
#
_symmetry.space_group_name_H-M   'P 1'
#
loop_
_entity.id
_entity.type
_entity.pdbx_description
1 polymer ?
#
loop_
_entity_poly.entity_id
_entity_poly.type
_entity_poly.pdbx_seq_one_letter_code
_entity_poly.pdbx_strand_id
1 'polypeptide(L)'
;MVDKWEKVKNVIDKFGAFCDLAEVAFWRQSEKPYELALIDILNFVKRHPECREQFVEGFKSILSSNDSPFEVVAFCMRELQWKEFKDFSTSIMTASADPRDQALRSLLTAYDDVWPDADLYEYYSGDE
;
A
#
# COMPACT_ATOMS: atom_id res chain seq x y z
N MET A 1 27.31 -13.22 4.25
CA MET A 1 25.88 -13.45 4.57
C MET A 1 25.28 -12.35 5.46
N VAL A 2 26.03 -11.74 6.38
CA VAL A 2 25.58 -10.61 7.24
C VAL A 2 25.09 -9.37 6.45
N ASP A 3 25.83 -8.99 5.40
CA ASP A 3 25.56 -7.80 4.57
C ASP A 3 24.16 -7.75 3.93
N LYS A 4 23.63 -8.91 3.49
CA LYS A 4 22.31 -8.99 2.82
C LYS A 4 21.17 -8.67 3.79
N TRP A 5 21.24 -9.16 5.03
CA TRP A 5 20.19 -8.96 6.04
C TRP A 5 20.14 -7.52 6.52
N GLU A 6 21.29 -6.89 6.69
CA GLU A 6 21.37 -5.47 7.03
C GLU A 6 20.82 -4.58 5.90
N LYS A 7 21.12 -4.92 4.64
CA LYS A 7 20.56 -4.21 3.49
C LYS A 7 19.03 -4.32 3.45
N VAL A 8 18.47 -5.52 3.60
CA VAL A 8 17.02 -5.73 3.65
C VAL A 8 16.40 -4.95 4.82
N LYS A 9 16.99 -5.03 6.01
CA LYS A 9 16.50 -4.29 7.18
C LYS A 9 16.44 -2.79 6.91
N ASN A 10 17.50 -2.20 6.35
CA ASN A 10 17.52 -0.78 6.00
C ASN A 10 16.44 -0.39 4.97
N VAL A 11 16.12 -1.28 4.03
CA VAL A 11 15.05 -1.04 3.05
C VAL A 11 13.68 -1.04 3.73
N ILE A 12 13.43 -1.98 4.64
CA ILE A 12 12.15 -2.09 5.36
C ILE A 12 11.96 -0.95 6.36
N ASP A 13 13.02 -0.53 7.05
CA ASP A 13 12.98 0.64 7.94
C ASP A 13 12.59 1.91 7.17
N LYS A 14 13.17 2.11 5.98
CA LYS A 14 12.80 3.22 5.07
C LYS A 14 11.36 3.11 4.56
N PHE A 15 10.91 1.91 4.22
CA PHE A 15 9.52 1.69 3.83
C PHE A 15 8.55 2.09 4.95
N GLY A 16 8.84 1.68 6.19
CA GLY A 16 8.06 2.11 7.36
C GLY A 16 7.98 3.63 7.46
N ALA A 17 9.12 4.31 7.38
CA ALA A 17 9.16 5.78 7.42
C ALA A 17 8.34 6.44 6.29
N PHE A 18 8.30 5.86 5.09
CA PHE A 18 7.43 6.35 4.01
C PHE A 18 5.95 6.18 4.34
N CYS A 19 5.56 5.04 4.92
CA CYS A 19 4.19 4.80 5.39
C CYS A 19 3.78 5.78 6.50
N ASP A 20 4.66 6.03 7.47
CA ASP A 20 4.42 7.02 8.54
C ASP A 20 4.19 8.43 7.96
N LEU A 21 5.01 8.83 6.97
CA LEU A 21 4.85 10.11 6.29
C LEU A 21 3.54 10.21 5.52
N ALA A 22 3.11 9.13 4.86
CA ALA A 22 1.83 9.08 4.17
C ALA A 22 0.66 9.19 5.16
N GLU A 23 0.73 8.51 6.31
CA GLU A 23 -0.27 8.62 7.36
C GLU A 23 -0.37 10.05 7.91
N VAL A 24 0.77 10.72 8.14
CA VAL A 24 0.80 12.13 8.54
C VAL A 24 0.19 13.03 7.45
N ALA A 25 0.53 12.82 6.18
CA ALA A 25 -0.01 13.60 5.07
C ALA A 25 -1.53 13.42 4.93
N PHE A 26 -2.04 12.21 5.17
CA PHE A 26 -3.47 11.90 5.18
C PHE A 26 -4.22 12.65 6.29
N TRP A 27 -3.74 12.56 7.54
CA TRP A 27 -4.48 13.11 8.68
C TRP A 27 -4.28 14.61 8.91
N ARG A 28 -3.10 15.15 8.59
CA ARG A 28 -2.69 16.48 9.06
C ARG A 28 -2.53 17.52 7.96
N GLN A 29 -2.90 17.23 6.72
CA GLN A 29 -2.67 18.11 5.56
C GLN A 29 -1.23 18.65 5.58
N SER A 30 -0.28 17.73 5.40
CA SER A 30 1.14 18.08 5.39
C SER A 30 1.50 18.98 4.20
N GLU A 31 2.68 19.59 4.23
CA GLU A 31 3.22 20.37 3.09
C GLU A 31 3.33 19.52 1.81
N LYS A 32 3.50 18.20 1.97
CA LYS A 32 3.50 17.26 0.87
C LYS A 32 2.09 16.71 0.62
N PRO A 33 1.55 16.83 -0.61
CA PRO A 33 0.32 16.17 -1.02
C PRO A 33 0.35 14.67 -0.72
N TYR A 34 -0.76 14.15 -0.20
CA TYR A 34 -0.89 12.73 0.14
C TYR A 34 -0.58 11.81 -1.05
N GLU A 35 -1.08 12.15 -2.24
CA GLU A 35 -0.80 11.42 -3.47
C GLU A 35 0.71 11.31 -3.78
N LEU A 36 1.48 12.39 -3.62
CA LEU A 36 2.94 12.32 -3.82
C LEU A 36 3.62 11.40 -2.78
N ALA A 37 3.04 11.24 -1.59
CA ALA A 37 3.52 10.27 -0.61
C ALA A 37 3.25 8.83 -1.08
N LEU A 38 2.07 8.57 -1.65
CA LEU A 38 1.71 7.28 -2.23
C LEU A 38 2.62 6.90 -3.40
N ILE A 39 2.88 7.84 -4.30
CA ILE A 39 3.78 7.65 -5.44
C ILE A 39 5.20 7.31 -4.98
N ASP A 40 5.71 7.97 -3.94
CA ASP A 40 7.03 7.66 -3.40
C ASP A 40 7.12 6.26 -2.79
N ILE A 41 6.09 5.82 -2.08
CA ILE A 41 6.00 4.44 -1.57
C ILE A 41 6.03 3.45 -2.74
N LEU A 42 5.17 3.66 -3.74
CA LEU A 42 5.09 2.80 -4.92
C LEU A 42 6.43 2.71 -5.66
N ASN A 43 7.06 3.85 -5.91
CA ASN A 43 8.36 3.92 -6.59
C ASN A 43 9.45 3.26 -5.76
N PHE A 44 9.43 3.43 -4.44
CA PHE A 44 10.38 2.77 -3.54
C PHE A 44 10.25 1.25 -3.62
N VAL A 45 9.02 0.72 -3.54
CA VAL A 45 8.76 -0.71 -3.65
C VAL A 45 9.19 -1.26 -5.02
N LYS A 46 8.84 -0.58 -6.12
CA LYS A 46 9.24 -0.96 -7.49
C LYS A 46 10.76 -1.00 -7.69
N ARG A 47 11.54 -0.17 -6.97
CA ARG A 47 13.01 -0.13 -7.04
C ARG A 47 13.70 -1.23 -6.22
N HIS A 48 12.97 -1.93 -5.35
CA HIS A 48 13.51 -2.95 -4.47
C HIS A 48 12.76 -4.29 -4.62
N PRO A 49 12.65 -4.86 -5.84
CA PRO A 49 11.90 -6.09 -6.07
C PRO A 49 12.47 -7.29 -5.28
N GLU A 50 13.75 -7.25 -4.89
CA GLU A 50 14.37 -8.28 -4.06
C GLU A 50 13.80 -8.33 -2.63
N CYS A 51 13.09 -7.28 -2.20
CA CYS A 51 12.46 -7.17 -0.89
C CYS A 51 10.93 -7.41 -0.93
N ARG A 52 10.40 -7.98 -2.04
CA ARG A 52 8.96 -8.18 -2.25
C ARG A 52 8.29 -8.91 -1.09
N GLU A 53 8.85 -10.02 -0.60
CA GLU A 53 8.27 -10.79 0.50
C GLU A 53 8.11 -9.93 1.77
N GLN A 54 9.11 -9.10 2.07
CA GLN A 54 9.07 -8.22 3.24
C GLN A 54 8.08 -7.07 3.06
N PHE A 55 7.95 -6.53 1.85
CA PHE A 55 6.92 -5.52 1.56
C PHE A 55 5.51 -6.10 1.66
N VAL A 56 5.30 -7.33 1.18
CA VAL A 56 4.03 -8.05 1.34
C VAL A 56 3.68 -8.13 2.83
N GLU A 57 4.60 -8.58 3.69
CA GLU A 57 4.34 -8.63 5.14
C GLU A 57 4.08 -7.24 5.75
N GLY A 58 4.79 -6.21 5.30
CA GLY A 58 4.53 -4.82 5.71
C GLY A 58 3.12 -4.36 5.36
N PHE A 59 2.69 -4.58 4.12
CA PHE A 59 1.32 -4.26 3.68
C PHE A 59 0.26 -5.08 4.43
N LYS A 60 0.54 -6.36 4.75
CA LYS A 60 -0.37 -7.19 5.55
C LYS A 60 -0.52 -6.62 6.97
N SER A 61 0.56 -6.12 7.54
CA SER A 61 0.53 -5.45 8.84
C SER A 61 -0.34 -4.20 8.80
N ILE A 62 -0.26 -3.40 7.73
CA ILE A 62 -1.11 -2.21 7.53
C ILE A 62 -2.60 -2.61 7.49
N LEU A 63 -2.96 -3.67 6.75
CA LEU A 63 -4.35 -4.16 6.74
C LEU A 63 -4.85 -4.69 8.08
N SER A 64 -3.93 -5.18 8.91
CA SER A 64 -4.24 -5.72 10.23
C SER A 64 -4.29 -4.63 11.32
N SER A 65 -3.63 -3.49 11.09
CA SER A 65 -3.66 -2.33 11.98
C SER A 65 -4.98 -1.59 11.86
N ASN A 66 -5.61 -1.27 12.99
CA ASN A 66 -6.94 -0.64 13.01
C ASN A 66 -6.93 0.86 12.69
N ASP A 67 -5.74 1.48 12.66
CA ASP A 67 -5.54 2.94 12.64
C ASP A 67 -4.98 3.46 11.30
N SER A 68 -4.36 2.59 10.49
CA SER A 68 -3.66 3.00 9.29
C SER A 68 -4.57 3.03 8.04
N PRO A 69 -4.41 4.03 7.15
CA PRO A 69 -5.24 4.18 5.96
C PRO A 69 -4.99 3.07 4.94
N PHE A 70 -6.08 2.47 4.45
CA PHE A 70 -6.05 1.42 3.42
C PHE A 70 -5.61 1.92 2.04
N GLU A 71 -5.72 3.22 1.78
CA GLU A 71 -5.38 3.86 0.51
C GLU A 71 -3.93 3.63 0.11
N VAL A 72 -2.99 3.60 1.06
CA VAL A 72 -1.59 3.26 0.79
C VAL A 72 -1.48 1.90 0.11
N VAL A 73 -2.23 0.92 0.62
CA VAL A 73 -2.21 -0.44 0.10
C VAL A 73 -2.97 -0.51 -1.21
N ALA A 74 -4.17 0.07 -1.31
CA ALA A 74 -4.97 0.06 -2.53
C ALA A 74 -4.21 0.69 -3.71
N PHE A 75 -3.62 1.87 -3.50
CA PHE A 75 -2.82 2.57 -4.50
C PHE A 75 -1.62 1.76 -4.97
N CYS A 76 -0.86 1.17 -4.04
CA CYS A 76 0.28 0.34 -4.42
C CYS A 76 -0.16 -0.92 -5.19
N MET A 77 -1.25 -1.57 -4.75
CA MET A 77 -1.71 -2.82 -5.34
C MET A 77 -2.36 -2.63 -6.70
N ARG A 78 -2.93 -1.45 -6.99
CA ARG A 78 -3.36 -1.09 -8.35
C ARG A 78 -2.24 -1.30 -9.37
N GLU A 79 -1.04 -0.87 -9.01
CA GLU A 79 0.12 -0.89 -9.89
C GLU A 79 0.93 -2.19 -9.79
N LEU A 80 1.06 -2.75 -8.60
CA LEU A 80 1.88 -3.94 -8.36
C LEU A 80 1.16 -5.24 -8.72
N GLN A 81 -0.16 -5.31 -8.56
CA GLN A 81 -1.01 -6.47 -8.87
C GLN A 81 -0.48 -7.79 -8.28
N TRP A 82 0.06 -7.77 -7.06
CA TRP A 82 0.64 -8.96 -6.44
C TRP A 82 -0.45 -9.94 -6.00
N LYS A 83 -0.56 -11.05 -6.75
CA LYS A 83 -1.58 -12.08 -6.51
C LYS A 83 -1.59 -12.62 -5.07
N GLU A 84 -0.41 -12.85 -4.48
CA GLU A 84 -0.28 -13.36 -3.10
C GLU A 84 -0.93 -12.43 -2.07
N PHE A 85 -0.93 -11.13 -2.34
CA PHE A 85 -1.56 -10.14 -1.49
C PHE A 85 -3.07 -10.13 -1.72
N LYS A 86 -3.53 -10.21 -2.98
CA LYS A 86 -4.96 -10.35 -3.32
C LYS A 86 -5.60 -11.54 -2.62
N ASP A 87 -4.93 -12.70 -2.66
CA ASP A 87 -5.39 -13.94 -2.02
C ASP A 87 -5.52 -13.76 -0.49
N PHE A 88 -4.54 -13.09 0.13
CA PHE A 88 -4.58 -12.76 1.55
C PHE A 88 -5.73 -11.80 1.92
N SER A 89 -5.87 -10.68 1.20
CA SER A 89 -6.94 -9.70 1.44
C SER A 89 -8.33 -10.31 1.29
N THR A 90 -8.51 -11.20 0.31
CA THR A 90 -9.78 -11.92 0.09
C THR A 90 -10.09 -12.88 1.24
N SER A 91 -9.08 -13.56 1.77
CA SER A 91 -9.22 -14.48 2.92
C SER A 91 -9.65 -13.74 4.18
N ILE A 92 -9.08 -12.56 4.47
CA ILE A 92 -9.49 -11.73 5.61
C ILE A 92 -10.94 -11.27 5.47
N MET A 93 -11.34 -10.82 4.28
CA MET A 93 -12.71 -10.36 4.01
C MET A 93 -13.73 -11.47 4.27
N THR A 94 -13.45 -12.70 3.85
CA THR A 94 -14.36 -13.83 4.03
C THR A 94 -14.51 -14.25 5.51
N ALA A 95 -13.49 -14.00 6.33
CA ALA A 95 -13.44 -14.43 7.73
C ALA A 95 -14.10 -13.45 8.71
N SER A 96 -14.34 -12.20 8.31
CA SER A 96 -14.70 -11.12 9.23
C SER A 96 -16.15 -10.65 9.05
N ALA A 97 -16.91 -10.55 10.15
CA ALA A 97 -18.17 -9.79 10.22
C ALA A 97 -17.91 -8.33 10.66
N ASP A 98 -16.77 -7.77 10.22
CA ASP A 98 -16.17 -6.58 10.79
C ASP A 98 -16.65 -5.32 10.03
N PRO A 99 -16.89 -4.18 10.69
CA PRO A 99 -17.25 -2.92 10.02
C PRO A 99 -16.22 -2.44 8.99
N ARG A 100 -14.97 -2.95 9.01
CA ARG A 100 -13.94 -2.65 7.99
C ARG A 100 -14.13 -3.38 6.67
N ASP A 101 -15.13 -4.25 6.54
CA ASP A 101 -15.42 -5.03 5.33
C ASP A 101 -15.61 -4.11 4.11
N GLN A 102 -16.22 -2.93 4.27
CA GLN A 102 -16.38 -1.98 3.17
C GLN A 102 -15.05 -1.36 2.70
N ALA A 103 -14.16 -0.99 3.61
CA ALA A 103 -12.84 -0.44 3.25
C ALA A 103 -11.96 -1.51 2.60
N LEU A 104 -12.01 -2.74 3.11
CA LEU A 104 -11.29 -3.87 2.52
C LEU A 104 -11.85 -4.27 1.15
N ARG A 105 -13.18 -4.19 0.96
CA ARG A 105 -13.82 -4.33 -0.37
C ARG A 105 -13.33 -3.25 -1.33
N SER A 106 -13.29 -1.99 -0.90
CA SER A 106 -12.80 -0.88 -1.74
C SER A 106 -11.36 -1.15 -2.19
N LEU A 107 -10.51 -1.60 -1.27
CA LEU A 107 -9.14 -1.99 -1.60
C LEU A 107 -9.08 -3.10 -2.65
N LEU A 108 -9.93 -4.13 -2.53
CA LEU A 108 -9.94 -5.24 -3.50
C LEU A 108 -10.31 -4.77 -4.92
N THR A 109 -11.05 -3.67 -5.06
CA THR A 109 -11.35 -3.10 -6.38
C THR A 109 -10.12 -2.56 -7.12
N ALA A 110 -9.00 -2.31 -6.41
CA ALA A 110 -7.74 -1.94 -7.07
C ALA A 110 -7.22 -3.05 -8.00
N TYR A 111 -7.66 -4.30 -7.79
CA TYR A 111 -7.32 -5.47 -8.62
C TYR A 111 -8.32 -5.75 -9.75
N ASP A 112 -9.41 -5.00 -9.86
CA ASP A 112 -10.36 -5.13 -10.95
C ASP A 112 -9.88 -4.34 -12.18
N ASP A 113 -10.43 -4.63 -13.36
CA ASP A 113 -10.06 -3.90 -14.59
C ASP A 113 -10.33 -2.39 -14.44
N VAL A 114 -11.45 -2.04 -13.81
CA VAL A 114 -11.85 -0.67 -13.50
C VAL A 114 -11.70 -0.43 -11.99
N TRP A 115 -10.83 0.50 -11.62
CA TRP A 115 -10.71 0.94 -10.23
C TRP A 115 -11.47 2.26 -10.03
N PRO A 116 -12.60 2.28 -9.28
CA PRO A 116 -13.42 3.48 -9.10
C PRO A 116 -12.67 4.64 -8.44
N ASP A 117 -11.71 4.35 -7.56
CA ASP A 117 -10.95 5.39 -6.85
C ASP A 117 -9.81 5.97 -7.72
N ALA A 118 -9.61 5.50 -8.95
CA ALA A 118 -8.53 5.99 -9.82
C ALA A 118 -8.65 7.49 -10.12
N ASP A 119 -9.87 8.01 -10.27
CA ASP A 119 -10.16 9.44 -10.50
C ASP A 119 -9.75 10.35 -9.32
N LEU A 120 -9.57 9.78 -8.13
CA LEU A 120 -9.11 10.53 -6.95
C LEU A 120 -7.62 10.89 -7.02
N TYR A 121 -6.88 10.36 -7.98
CA TYR A 121 -5.43 10.51 -8.09
C TYR A 121 -5.07 11.07 -9.47
N GLU A 122 -4.41 12.22 -9.51
CA GLU A 122 -3.89 12.82 -10.74
C GLU A 122 -2.94 11.86 -11.49
N TYR A 123 -2.27 10.95 -10.77
CA TYR A 123 -1.41 9.90 -11.28
C TYR A 123 -2.10 9.01 -12.32
N TYR A 124 -3.39 8.74 -12.18
CA TYR A 124 -4.16 7.92 -13.13
C TYR A 124 -5.01 8.74 -14.10
N SER A 125 -5.12 10.06 -13.88
CA SER A 125 -5.96 10.93 -14.71
C SER A 125 -5.46 11.09 -16.14
N GLY A 126 -4.22 10.71 -16.43
CA GLY A 126 -3.66 10.71 -17.79
C GLY A 126 -3.59 12.12 -18.37
N ASP A 127 -2.40 12.72 -18.35
CA ASP A 127 -2.07 13.67 -19.43
C ASP A 127 -2.13 12.87 -20.75
N GLU A 128 -3.01 13.29 -21.66
CA GLU A 128 -3.08 12.83 -23.06
C GLU A 128 -1.72 12.88 -23.77
#